data_AF-A0A8J6Q446-F1
#
_entry.id   AF-A0A8J6Q446-F1
#
_cell.length_a   1.000
_cell.length_b   1.000
_cell.length_c   1.000
_cell.angle_alpha   90.00
_cell.angle_beta   90.00
_cell.angle_gamma   90.00
#
_symmetry.space_group_name_H-M   'P 1'
#
loop_
_entity.id
_entity.type
_entity.pdbx_description
1 polymer ?
#
loop_
_entity_poly.entity_id
_entity_poly.type
_entity_poly.pdbx_seq_one_letter_code
_entity_poly.pdbx_strand_id
1 'polypeptide(L)'
;MQLPFRSEIRNSPNQQIIKIFLGDESLDEKIKIHLERFNEIELVEIEETVGQNRANENLTVFLKDDVDINKMKSAIDSSLWWYFEEDMIEE
;
A
#
# COMPACT_ATOMS: atom_id res chain seq x y z
N MET A 1 -18.24 -9.11 2.97
CA MET A 1 -16.82 -9.45 2.98
C MET A 1 -16.05 -8.17 3.23
N GLN A 2 -15.20 -8.15 4.25
CA GLN A 2 -14.30 -7.03 4.52
C GLN A 2 -13.11 -7.18 3.57
N LEU A 3 -12.73 -6.12 2.85
CA LEU A 3 -11.57 -6.16 1.96
C LEU A 3 -10.30 -6.21 2.84
N PRO A 4 -9.31 -7.05 2.49
CA PRO A 4 -8.06 -7.16 3.26
C PRO A 4 -7.25 -5.87 3.24
N PHE A 5 -7.39 -5.05 2.19
CA PHE A 5 -6.79 -3.74 2.08
C PHE A 5 -7.62 -2.80 1.21
N ARG A 6 -7.28 -1.50 1.25
CA ARG A 6 -7.75 -0.47 0.33
C ARG A 6 -6.57 0.41 -0.08
N SER A 7 -6.50 0.76 -1.36
CA SER A 7 -5.47 1.66 -1.87
C SER A 7 -6.08 2.87 -2.58
N GLU A 8 -5.50 4.05 -2.37
CA GLU A 8 -5.94 5.30 -2.96
C GLU A 8 -4.75 6.12 -3.50
N ILE A 9 -4.94 6.78 -4.65
CA ILE A 9 -3.97 7.74 -5.15
C ILE A 9 -4.25 9.10 -4.50
N ARG A 10 -3.20 9.73 -3.98
CA ARG A 10 -3.24 11.10 -3.47
C ARG A 10 -2.27 11.97 -4.28
N ASN A 11 -2.74 13.14 -4.67
CA ASN A 11 -1.87 14.16 -5.24
C ASN A 11 -1.31 14.98 -4.07
N SER A 12 -0.05 14.76 -3.72
CA SER A 12 0.71 15.64 -2.82
C SER A 12 1.23 16.84 -3.62
N PRO A 13 1.50 18.01 -2.99
CA PRO A 13 1.95 19.20 -3.72
C PRO A 13 3.18 18.98 -4.62
N ASN A 14 4.03 18.02 -4.27
CA ASN A 14 5.30 17.76 -4.96
C ASN A 14 5.31 16.48 -5.79
N GLN A 15 4.43 15.51 -5.50
CA GLN A 15 4.41 14.21 -6.19
C GLN A 15 3.08 13.49 -5.97
N GLN A 16 2.75 12.54 -6.83
CA GLN A 16 1.61 11.65 -6.62
C GLN A 16 2.06 10.47 -5.76
N ILE A 17 1.27 10.11 -4.74
CA ILE A 17 1.57 9.04 -3.80
C ILE A 17 0.43 8.04 -3.77
N ILE A 18 0.70 6.81 -3.35
CA ILE A 18 -0.32 5.78 -3.12
C ILE A 18 -0.41 5.54 -1.61
N LYS A 19 -1.60 5.73 -1.04
CA LYS A 19 -1.88 5.33 0.34
C LYS A 19 -2.56 3.98 0.37
N ILE A 20 -2.09 3.08 1.22
CA ILE A 20 -2.62 1.74 1.40
C ILE A 20 -3.05 1.60 2.86
N PHE A 21 -4.29 1.18 3.07
CA PHE A 21 -4.87 0.91 4.37
C PHE A 21 -5.09 -0.59 4.47
N LEU A 22 -4.46 -1.24 5.43
CA LEU A 22 -4.68 -2.66 5.70
C LEU A 22 -5.86 -2.83 6.65
N GLY A 23 -6.55 -3.96 6.52
CA GLY A 23 -7.57 -4.38 7.48
C GLY A 23 -6.96 -4.94 8.77
N ASP A 24 -5.72 -5.43 8.70
CA ASP A 24 -4.93 -5.94 9.82
C ASP A 24 -3.58 -5.21 9.87
N GLU A 25 -3.43 -4.35 10.89
CA GLU A 25 -2.24 -3.51 11.13
C GLU A 25 -1.00 -4.37 11.48
N SER A 26 -1.18 -5.63 11.91
CA SER A 26 -0.04 -6.53 12.18
C SER A 26 0.77 -6.91 10.93
N LEU A 27 0.21 -6.65 9.74
CA LEU A 27 0.82 -6.93 8.45
C LEU A 27 1.56 -5.74 7.85
N ASP A 28 1.46 -4.53 8.44
CA ASP A 28 1.99 -3.30 7.89
C ASP A 28 3.50 -3.41 7.57
N GLU A 29 4.30 -3.91 8.51
CA GLU A 29 5.74 -4.14 8.31
C GLU A 29 6.04 -5.19 7.23
N LYS A 30 5.25 -6.27 7.15
CA LYS A 30 5.45 -7.32 6.14
C LYS A 30 5.17 -6.78 4.74
N ILE A 31 4.06 -6.05 4.60
CA ILE A 31 3.66 -5.43 3.34
C ILE A 31 4.67 -4.33 2.94
N LYS A 32 5.17 -3.53 3.89
CA LYS A 32 6.24 -2.56 3.64
C LYS A 32 7.45 -3.22 3.00
N ILE A 33 7.99 -4.29 3.60
CA ILE A 33 9.15 -5.03 3.08
C ILE A 33 8.86 -5.61 1.69
N HIS A 34 7.63 -6.09 1.46
CA HIS A 34 7.21 -6.60 0.15
C HIS A 34 7.19 -5.50 -0.92
N LEU A 35 6.66 -4.32 -0.59
CA LEU A 35 6.59 -3.17 -1.49
C LEU A 35 7.97 -2.56 -1.78
N GLU A 36 8.90 -2.57 -0.82
CA GLU A 36 10.28 -2.10 -1.01
C GLU A 36 11.07 -2.90 -2.07
N ARG A 37 10.58 -4.08 -2.48
CA ARG A 37 11.20 -4.88 -3.56
C ARG A 37 10.92 -4.35 -4.96
N PHE A 38 9.94 -3.47 -5.13
CA PHE A 38 9.64 -2.86 -6.42
C PHE A 38 10.70 -1.81 -6.75
N ASN A 39 11.29 -1.91 -7.93
CA ASN A 39 12.33 -0.98 -8.37
C ASN A 39 11.78 0.43 -8.66
N GLU A 40 10.49 0.54 -8.92
CA GLU A 40 9.77 1.77 -9.24
C GLU A 40 9.36 2.55 -7.99
N ILE A 41 9.37 1.89 -6.83
CA ILE A 41 9.08 2.52 -5.54
C ILE A 41 10.38 3.17 -5.04
N GLU A 42 10.26 4.42 -4.59
CA GLU A 42 11.36 5.16 -3.99
C GLU A 42 11.42 4.91 -2.48
N LEU A 43 10.27 4.99 -1.82
CA LEU A 43 10.14 4.87 -0.37
C LEU A 43 8.75 4.36 0.00
N VAL A 44 8.67 3.60 1.09
CA VAL A 44 7.43 3.23 1.75
C VAL A 44 7.52 3.61 3.22
N GLU A 45 6.56 4.40 3.70
CA GLU A 45 6.47 4.83 5.09
C GLU A 45 5.18 4.32 5.74
N ILE A 46 5.25 3.87 6.98
CA ILE A 46 4.07 3.61 7.82
C ILE A 46 3.78 4.90 8.58
N GLU A 47 2.61 5.46 8.37
CA GLU A 47 2.16 6.68 9.03
C GLU A 47 0.91 6.41 9.88
N GLU A 48 0.91 6.86 11.14
CA GLU A 48 -0.30 6.89 11.95
C GLU A 48 -1.32 7.85 11.32
N THR A 49 -2.57 7.41 11.16
CA THR A 49 -3.65 8.29 10.72
C THR A 49 -4.23 9.05 11.90
N VAL A 50 -4.07 10.37 11.88
CA VAL A 50 -4.72 11.26 12.85
C VAL A 50 -6.13 11.60 12.33
N GLY A 51 -7.02 10.61 12.28
CA GLY A 51 -8.36 10.79 11.73
C GLY A 51 -9.41 9.91 12.41
N GLN A 52 -10.40 10.54 13.07
CA GLN A 52 -11.56 9.83 13.60
C GLN A 52 -12.26 9.05 12.47
N ASN A 53 -12.36 7.72 12.61
CA ASN A 53 -12.97 6.76 11.68
C ASN A 53 -12.14 6.28 10.46
N ARG A 54 -10.80 6.24 10.52
CA ARG A 54 -9.96 5.51 9.55
C ARG A 54 -9.05 4.51 10.30
N ALA A 55 -8.49 3.52 9.59
CA ALA A 55 -7.51 2.58 10.17
C ALA A 55 -6.41 3.36 10.90
N ASN A 56 -5.93 2.91 12.06
CA ASN A 56 -5.03 3.72 12.90
C ASN A 56 -3.71 4.00 12.17
N GLU A 57 -3.35 3.16 11.21
CA GLU A 57 -2.12 3.23 10.43
C GLU A 57 -2.40 3.14 8.93
N ASN A 58 -1.46 3.65 8.12
CA ASN A 58 -1.48 3.52 6.67
C ASN A 58 -0.06 3.48 6.10
N LEU A 59 0.11 2.75 5.02
CA LEU A 59 1.33 2.71 4.24
C LEU A 59 1.28 3.78 3.14
N THR A 60 2.19 4.74 3.19
CA THR A 60 2.39 5.74 2.13
C THR A 60 3.53 5.30 1.23
N VAL A 61 3.21 5.08 -0.04
CA VAL A 61 4.15 4.67 -1.08
C VAL A 61 4.50 5.88 -1.95
N PHE A 62 5.79 6.19 -1.99
CA PHE A 62 6.40 7.20 -2.85
C PHE A 62 7.02 6.51 -4.05
N LEU A 63 6.74 7.04 -5.25
CA LEU A 63 7.22 6.48 -6.51
C LEU A 63 8.37 7.33 -7.03
N LYS A 64 9.29 6.69 -7.76
CA LYS A 64 10.35 7.41 -8.47
C LYS A 64 9.77 8.34 -9.54
N ASP A 65 10.57 9.33 -9.91
CA ASP A 65 10.28 10.21 -11.05
C ASP A 65 10.00 9.41 -12.33
N ASP A 66 9.10 9.91 -13.18
CA ASP A 66 8.65 9.31 -14.45
C ASP A 66 7.87 7.97 -14.36
N VAL A 67 7.46 7.55 -13.17
CA VAL A 67 6.59 6.37 -13.00
C VAL A 67 5.12 6.73 -13.18
N ASP A 68 4.40 5.95 -14.01
CA ASP A 68 2.95 6.07 -14.17
C ASP A 68 2.23 5.50 -12.93
N ILE A 69 1.70 6.39 -12.10
CA ILE A 69 1.07 6.01 -10.84
C ILE A 69 -0.16 5.12 -11.02
N ASN A 70 -0.90 5.23 -12.12
CA ASN A 70 -2.08 4.38 -12.34
C ASN A 70 -1.65 2.94 -12.60
N LYS A 71 -0.62 2.77 -13.44
CA LYS A 71 -0.03 1.44 -13.68
C LYS A 71 0.56 0.88 -12.40
N MET A 72 1.27 1.70 -11.64
CA MET A 72 1.89 1.26 -10.40
C MET A 72 0.86 0.86 -9.35
N LYS A 73 -0.23 1.64 -9.19
CA LYS A 73 -1.34 1.28 -8.31
C LYS A 73 -1.94 -0.06 -8.71
N SER A 74 -2.22 -0.29 -9.99
CA SER A 74 -2.75 -1.58 -10.45
C SER A 74 -1.78 -2.75 -10.22
N ALA A 75 -0.48 -2.52 -10.38
CA ALA A 75 0.55 -3.53 -10.11
C ALA A 75 0.63 -3.88 -8.62
N ILE A 76 0.65 -2.87 -7.75
CA ILE A 76 0.62 -3.03 -6.29
C ILE A 76 -0.66 -3.76 -5.88
N ASP A 77 -1.83 -3.30 -6.34
CA ASP A 77 -3.12 -3.92 -6.00
C ASP A 77 -3.12 -5.40 -6.36
N SER A 78 -2.67 -5.74 -7.58
CA SER A 78 -2.58 -7.13 -8.02
C SER A 78 -1.62 -7.93 -7.13
N SER A 79 -0.46 -7.38 -6.81
CA SER A 79 0.53 -8.05 -5.97
C SER A 79 0.05 -8.28 -4.54
N LEU A 80 -0.67 -7.31 -3.96
CA LEU A 80 -1.27 -7.45 -2.63
C LEU A 80 -2.39 -8.48 -2.62
N TRP A 81 -3.25 -8.49 -3.67
CA TRP A 81 -4.26 -9.53 -3.79
C TRP A 81 -3.65 -10.93 -3.78
N TRP A 82 -2.58 -11.15 -4.56
CA TRP A 82 -1.85 -12.42 -4.52
C TRP A 82 -1.29 -12.73 -3.13
N TYR A 83 -0.68 -11.75 -2.46
CA TYR A 83 -0.16 -11.93 -1.11
C TYR A 83 -1.25 -12.39 -0.13
N PHE A 84 -2.43 -11.76 -0.17
CA PHE A 84 -3.56 -12.12 0.69
C PHE A 84 -4.27 -13.41 0.26
N GLU A 85 -4.26 -13.76 -1.03
CA GLU A 85 -4.80 -15.05 -1.50
C GLU A 85 -3.89 -16.22 -1.14
N GLU A 86 -2.56 -16.08 -1.23
CA GLU A 86 -1.61 -17.13 -0.82
C GLU A 86 -1.68 -17.38 0.70
N ASP A 87 -1.80 -16.32 1.52
CA ASP A 87 -1.96 -16.44 2.98
C ASP A 87 -3.27 -17.14 3.38
N MET A 88 -4.28 -17.14 2.50
CA MET A 88 -5.56 -17.83 2.69
C MET A 88 -5.56 -19.29 2.20
N ILE A 89 -4.48 -19.76 1.57
CA ILE A 89 -4.34 -21.14 1.04
C ILE A 89 -3.52 -22.02 2.00
N GLU A 90 -2.85 -21.45 3.01
CA GLU A 90 -2.26 -22.21 4.12
C GLU A 90 -3.29 -22.53 5.23
N GLU A 91 -4.36 -23.26 4.89
CA GLU A 91 -5.19 -24.03 5.86
C GLU A 91 -5.19 -25.54 5.53
#